data_AF-A0A5K7SG16-F1
#
_entry.id   AF-A0A5K7SG16-F1
#
_cell.length_a   1.000
_cell.length_b   1.000
_cell.length_c   1.000
_cell.angle_alpha   90.00
_cell.angle_beta   90.00
_cell.angle_gamma   90.00
#
_symmetry.space_group_name_H-M   'P 1'
#
loop_
_entity.id
_entity.type
_entity.pdbx_description
1 polymer ?
#
loop_
_entity_poly.entity_id
_entity_poly.type
_entity_poly.pdbx_seq_one_letter_code
_entity_poly.pdbx_strand_id
1 'polypeptide(L)'
;MKTREKRITVIAAFILVAALIGTGLFYSANKSTTKDLNNEKLKSEMILSEKLALQKEIETFRSQINSLSGKNSELNNLLAETNKKLSEKEAQLSRIVRENGNIKSLKKELADLIQMKKEFEGQVLALNESIRKLNSEKDALNQKIASLQEENKQLASNLEILSSMTADNYLVETTKKMWLKPNFEKLTVMAKRTKKITVSFKVPENIVEDISFKIIKPDGKTAEGKDNGVAFRILNEDEGLMANINGGAIKVSKKIEMTYEPKEKQKPGLYQIEMYNGEKYIGTCNVKLR
;
A
#
# COMPACT_ATOMS: atom_id res chain seq x y z
N MET A 1 39.03 -23.54 112.64
CA MET A 1 38.39 -22.36 111.99
C MET A 1 39.09 -21.97 110.67
N LYS A 2 40.43 -21.90 110.59
CA LYS A 2 41.20 -21.48 109.39
C LYS A 2 41.08 -22.33 108.10
N THR A 3 40.67 -23.60 108.17
CA THR A 3 40.56 -24.49 106.99
C THR A 3 39.24 -24.38 106.23
N ARG A 4 38.16 -23.91 106.88
CA ARG A 4 36.86 -23.68 106.21
C ARG A 4 36.87 -22.39 105.40
N GLU A 5 37.45 -21.31 105.90
CA GLU A 5 37.57 -20.05 105.17
C GLU A 5 38.38 -20.19 103.88
N LYS A 6 39.55 -20.85 103.93
CA LYS A 6 40.36 -21.12 102.72
C LYS A 6 39.60 -21.93 101.66
N ARG A 7 38.76 -22.89 102.06
CA ARG A 7 37.94 -23.66 101.11
C ARG A 7 36.84 -22.80 100.48
N ILE A 8 36.20 -21.93 101.25
CA ILE A 8 35.16 -21.01 100.75
C ILE A 8 35.78 -20.00 99.78
N THR A 9 36.96 -19.45 100.09
CA THR A 9 37.65 -18.50 99.19
C THR A 9 38.08 -19.17 97.88
N VAL A 10 38.56 -20.42 97.93
CA VAL A 10 38.94 -21.17 96.71
C VAL A 10 37.71 -21.50 95.86
N ILE A 11 36.59 -21.89 96.47
CA ILE A 11 35.33 -22.16 95.74
C ILE A 11 34.77 -20.87 95.14
N ALA A 12 34.79 -19.75 95.88
CA ALA A 12 34.34 -18.45 95.37
C ALA A 12 35.21 -17.95 94.19
N ALA A 13 36.54 -18.15 94.27
CA ALA A 13 37.45 -17.83 93.17
C ALA A 13 37.17 -18.70 91.93
N PHE A 14 36.87 -20.00 92.11
CA PHE A 14 36.54 -20.90 91.01
C PHE A 14 35.23 -20.52 90.31
N ILE A 15 34.21 -20.11 91.07
CA ILE A 15 32.92 -19.64 90.54
C ILE A 15 33.10 -18.34 89.75
N LEU A 16 33.93 -17.42 90.23
CA LEU A 16 34.25 -16.17 89.53
C LEU A 16 34.96 -16.42 88.19
N VAL A 17 35.92 -17.33 88.16
CA VAL A 17 36.63 -17.69 86.93
C VAL A 17 35.69 -18.40 85.95
N ALA A 18 34.82 -19.30 86.43
CA ALA A 18 33.82 -19.95 85.59
C ALA A 18 32.80 -18.94 85.00
N ALA A 19 32.39 -17.93 85.78
CA ALA A 19 31.51 -16.86 85.31
C ALA A 19 32.19 -15.97 84.26
N LEU A 20 33.48 -15.66 84.41
CA LEU A 20 34.28 -14.92 83.42
C LEU A 20 34.45 -15.67 82.11
N ILE A 21 34.70 -16.98 82.17
CA ILE A 21 34.79 -17.83 80.97
C ILE A 21 33.43 -17.96 80.29
N GLY A 22 32.35 -18.16 81.06
CA GLY A 22 30.99 -18.24 80.54
C GLY A 22 30.55 -16.96 79.81
N THR A 23 30.86 -15.80 80.39
CA THR A 23 30.58 -14.49 79.78
C THR A 23 31.43 -14.21 78.53
N GLY A 24 32.70 -14.61 78.52
CA GLY A 24 33.57 -14.53 77.35
C GLY A 24 33.11 -15.40 76.17
N LEU A 25 32.69 -16.65 76.45
CA LEU A 25 32.16 -17.56 75.44
C LEU A 25 30.81 -17.09 74.90
N PHE A 26 29.92 -16.58 75.77
CA PHE A 26 28.63 -16.02 75.35
C PHE A 26 28.81 -14.78 74.47
N TYR A 27 29.74 -13.88 74.82
CA TYR A 27 30.03 -12.69 74.02
C TYR A 27 30.66 -13.05 72.66
N SER A 28 31.53 -14.05 72.61
CA SER A 28 32.13 -14.55 71.37
C SER A 28 31.12 -15.25 70.47
N ALA A 29 30.26 -16.11 71.02
CA ALA A 29 29.17 -16.76 70.29
C ALA A 29 28.19 -15.71 69.73
N ASN A 30 27.80 -14.72 70.53
CA ASN A 30 26.90 -13.63 70.11
C ASN A 30 27.52 -12.74 69.01
N LYS A 31 28.86 -12.56 69.01
CA LYS A 31 29.57 -11.81 67.95
C LYS A 31 29.64 -12.57 66.62
N SER A 32 29.57 -13.90 66.64
CA SER A 32 29.49 -14.71 65.41
C SER A 32 28.09 -14.62 64.79
N THR A 33 27.04 -14.81 65.60
CA THR A 33 25.64 -14.71 65.16
C THR A 33 25.31 -13.34 64.59
N THR A 34 25.81 -12.26 65.20
CA THR A 34 25.58 -10.89 64.70
C THR A 34 26.31 -10.57 63.38
N LYS A 35 27.48 -11.17 63.14
CA LYS A 35 28.17 -11.04 61.85
C LYS A 35 27.45 -11.78 60.73
N ASP A 36 26.97 -12.99 61.00
CA ASP A 36 26.21 -13.77 60.02
C ASP A 36 24.87 -13.09 59.68
N LEU A 37 24.17 -12.56 60.67
CA LEU A 37 22.92 -11.80 60.48
C LEU A 37 23.14 -10.53 59.65
N ASN A 38 24.21 -9.77 59.90
CA ASN A 38 24.53 -8.59 59.11
C ASN A 38 24.95 -8.93 57.67
N ASN A 39 25.66 -10.03 57.46
CA ASN A 39 26.08 -10.47 56.13
C ASN A 39 24.89 -11.00 55.30
N GLU A 40 23.92 -11.63 55.96
CA GLU A 40 22.67 -12.08 55.36
C GLU A 40 21.76 -10.88 55.02
N LYS A 41 21.69 -9.89 55.91
CA LYS A 41 20.97 -8.63 55.68
C LYS A 41 21.56 -7.82 54.52
N LEU A 42 22.89 -7.70 54.44
CA LEU A 42 23.58 -7.07 53.30
C LEU A 42 23.30 -7.78 51.97
N LYS A 43 23.31 -9.13 51.95
CA LYS A 43 22.95 -9.90 50.75
C LYS A 43 21.48 -9.70 50.36
N SER A 44 20.58 -9.64 51.34
CA SER A 44 19.16 -9.36 51.11
C SER A 44 18.95 -7.96 50.54
N GLU A 45 19.66 -6.94 51.05
CA GLU A 45 19.61 -5.57 50.54
C GLU A 45 20.17 -5.48 49.10
N MET A 46 21.24 -6.24 48.80
CA MET A 46 21.82 -6.32 47.45
C MET A 46 20.85 -6.97 46.44
N ILE A 47 20.21 -8.08 46.82
CA ILE A 47 19.18 -8.74 46.01
C ILE A 47 17.96 -7.83 45.82
N LEU A 48 17.58 -7.07 46.85
CA LEU A 48 16.50 -6.09 46.75
C LEU A 48 16.85 -4.95 45.77
N SER A 49 18.10 -4.51 45.76
CA SER A 49 18.60 -3.51 44.82
C SER A 49 18.60 -4.03 43.38
N GLU A 50 19.10 -5.25 43.14
CA GLU A 50 19.02 -5.91 41.82
C GLU A 50 17.57 -6.09 41.36
N LYS A 51 16.65 -6.44 42.27
CA LYS A 51 15.21 -6.52 41.99
C LYS A 51 14.64 -5.18 41.54
N LEU A 52 14.95 -4.09 42.26
CA LEU A 52 14.45 -2.75 41.93
C LEU A 52 14.99 -2.27 40.57
N ALA A 53 16.26 -2.58 40.26
CA ALA A 53 16.85 -2.29 38.96
C ALA A 53 16.12 -3.06 37.84
N LEU A 54 15.88 -4.36 38.04
CA LEU A 54 15.14 -5.19 37.08
C LEU A 54 13.69 -4.75 36.91
N GLN A 55 13.00 -4.35 37.99
CA GLN A 55 11.63 -3.82 37.89
C GLN A 55 11.59 -2.55 37.03
N LYS A 56 12.54 -1.63 37.22
CA LYS A 56 12.63 -0.40 36.43
C LYS A 56 12.93 -0.69 34.95
N GLU A 57 13.79 -1.66 34.67
CA GLU A 57 14.03 -2.11 33.29
C GLU A 57 12.79 -2.76 32.69
N ILE A 58 12.07 -3.60 33.43
CA ILE A 58 10.82 -4.21 32.98
C ILE A 58 9.76 -3.14 32.66
N GLU A 59 9.62 -2.10 33.49
CA GLU A 59 8.73 -0.97 33.20
C GLU A 59 9.13 -0.23 31.92
N THR A 60 10.43 -0.05 31.70
CA THR A 60 10.97 0.56 30.47
C THR A 60 10.65 -0.31 29.25
N PHE A 61 10.77 -1.64 29.38
CA PHE A 61 10.40 -2.58 28.32
C PHE A 61 8.90 -2.63 28.06
N ARG A 62 8.06 -2.56 29.10
CA ARG A 62 6.60 -2.41 28.93
C ARG A 62 6.25 -1.17 28.12
N SER A 63 6.92 -0.06 28.39
CA SER A 63 6.74 1.18 27.61
C SER A 63 7.14 1.00 26.14
N GLN A 64 8.30 0.39 25.88
CA GLN A 64 8.75 0.07 24.52
C GLN A 64 7.79 -0.90 23.80
N ILE A 65 7.31 -1.93 24.48
CA ILE A 65 6.34 -2.90 23.97
C ILE A 65 5.01 -2.23 23.62
N ASN A 66 4.49 -1.37 24.49
CA ASN A 66 3.24 -0.64 24.23
C ASN A 66 3.36 0.28 23.02
N SER A 67 4.54 0.84 22.75
CA SER A 67 4.78 1.61 21.53
C SER A 67 4.72 0.77 20.23
N LEU A 68 4.98 -0.54 20.33
CA LEU A 68 4.97 -1.47 19.19
C LEU A 68 3.61 -2.10 18.91
N SER A 69 2.72 -2.17 19.92
CA SER A 69 1.34 -2.69 19.79
C SER A 69 0.48 -1.93 18.77
N GLY A 70 0.89 -0.73 18.34
CA GLY A 70 0.12 0.05 17.38
C GLY A 70 0.16 -0.44 15.93
N LYS A 71 0.87 -1.54 15.58
CA LYS A 71 1.26 -1.79 14.16
C LYS A 71 0.93 -3.13 13.46
N ASN A 72 0.42 -4.22 14.06
CA ASN A 72 -0.05 -5.40 13.28
C ASN A 72 -0.85 -6.43 14.13
N SER A 73 -1.82 -7.16 13.55
CA SER A 73 -2.76 -8.05 14.29
C SER A 73 -2.15 -9.37 14.80
N GLU A 74 -1.25 -10.02 14.06
CA GLU A 74 -0.55 -11.23 14.55
C GLU A 74 0.51 -10.89 15.60
N LEU A 75 1.18 -9.75 15.44
CA LEU A 75 2.07 -9.18 16.46
C LEU A 75 1.29 -8.86 17.74
N ASN A 76 0.06 -8.37 17.65
CA ASN A 76 -0.76 -8.09 18.84
C ASN A 76 -1.01 -9.35 19.68
N ASN A 77 -1.19 -10.52 19.04
CA ASN A 77 -1.37 -11.78 19.75
C ASN A 77 -0.07 -12.24 20.45
N LEU A 78 1.07 -12.20 19.75
CA LEU A 78 2.36 -12.59 20.32
C LEU A 78 2.82 -11.62 21.42
N LEU A 79 2.52 -10.33 21.26
CA LEU A 79 2.81 -9.27 22.23
C LEU A 79 1.92 -9.37 23.47
N ALA A 80 0.64 -9.73 23.30
CA ALA A 80 -0.25 -10.05 24.42
C ALA A 80 0.24 -11.28 25.20
N GLU A 81 0.70 -12.33 24.50
CA GLU A 81 1.28 -13.52 25.15
C GLU A 81 2.56 -13.19 25.92
N THR A 82 3.42 -12.35 25.33
CA THR A 82 4.67 -11.89 25.96
C THR A 82 4.39 -11.02 27.19
N ASN A 83 3.43 -10.09 27.10
CA ASN A 83 2.97 -9.28 28.23
C ASN A 83 2.37 -10.13 29.36
N LYS A 84 1.62 -11.18 29.00
CA LYS A 84 1.06 -12.12 29.97
C LYS A 84 2.16 -12.86 30.72
N LYS A 85 3.13 -13.44 30.00
CA LYS A 85 4.29 -14.14 30.60
C LYS A 85 5.13 -13.19 31.48
N LEU A 86 5.33 -11.95 31.05
CA LEU A 86 6.03 -10.93 31.82
C LEU A 86 5.31 -10.61 33.14
N SER A 87 3.99 -10.43 33.09
CA SER A 87 3.15 -10.18 34.27
C SER A 87 3.15 -11.36 35.25
N GLU A 88 3.09 -12.59 34.74
CA GLU A 88 3.19 -13.81 35.55
C GLU A 88 4.56 -13.90 36.27
N LYS A 89 5.64 -13.50 35.58
CA LYS A 89 7.00 -13.50 36.16
C LYS A 89 7.21 -12.40 37.19
N GLU A 90 6.65 -11.21 36.99
CA GLU A 90 6.63 -10.15 38.01
C GLU A 90 5.87 -10.56 39.28
N ALA A 91 4.75 -11.26 39.12
CA ALA A 91 3.97 -11.79 40.23
C ALA A 91 4.75 -12.86 41.01
N GLN A 92 5.47 -13.75 40.31
CA GLN A 92 6.38 -14.71 40.93
C GLN A 92 7.49 -14.00 41.72
N LEU A 93 8.19 -13.04 41.10
CA LEU A 93 9.25 -12.24 41.73
C LEU A 93 8.76 -11.53 43.00
N SER A 94 7.54 -10.98 42.96
CA SER A 94 6.93 -10.29 44.11
C SER A 94 6.58 -11.23 45.27
N ARG A 95 6.21 -12.49 44.98
CA ARG A 95 5.94 -13.51 46.01
C ARG A 95 7.23 -14.00 46.66
N ILE A 96 8.25 -14.31 45.86
CA ILE A 96 9.54 -14.83 46.32
C ILE A 96 10.27 -13.85 47.25
N VAL A 97 10.19 -12.55 46.95
CA VAL A 97 10.76 -11.48 47.80
C VAL A 97 10.05 -11.35 49.14
N ARG A 98 8.77 -11.71 49.22
CA ARG A 98 8.03 -11.75 50.49
C ARG A 98 8.37 -12.97 51.35
N GLU A 99 8.88 -14.05 50.76
CA GLU A 99 9.07 -15.33 51.46
C GLU A 99 10.46 -15.52 52.11
N ASN A 100 11.44 -14.64 51.90
CA ASN A 100 12.69 -14.47 52.69
C ASN A 100 13.51 -15.73 53.09
N GLY A 101 13.30 -16.90 52.46
CA GLY A 101 13.73 -18.18 53.04
C GLY A 101 14.83 -18.97 52.33
N ASN A 102 15.31 -18.60 51.15
CA ASN A 102 16.42 -19.35 50.53
C ASN A 102 17.18 -18.54 49.48
N ILE A 103 18.19 -17.78 49.91
CA ILE A 103 19.05 -16.93 49.06
C ILE A 103 19.59 -17.69 47.82
N LYS A 104 19.80 -19.00 47.92
CA LYS A 104 20.29 -19.83 46.81
C LYS A 104 19.24 -20.10 45.74
N SER A 105 17.96 -20.27 46.10
CA SER A 105 16.87 -20.40 45.11
C SER A 105 16.58 -19.06 44.46
N LEU A 106 16.59 -17.96 45.24
CA LEU A 106 16.45 -16.60 44.72
C LEU A 106 17.50 -16.26 43.67
N LYS A 107 18.78 -16.60 43.90
CA LYS A 107 19.85 -16.37 42.91
C LYS A 107 19.66 -17.15 41.62
N LYS A 108 19.15 -18.39 41.71
CA LYS A 108 18.91 -19.22 40.53
C LYS A 108 17.75 -18.65 39.70
N GLU A 109 16.64 -18.32 40.34
CA GLU A 109 15.47 -17.74 39.66
C GLU A 109 15.77 -16.35 39.09
N LEU A 110 16.61 -15.55 39.77
CA LEU A 110 17.10 -14.27 39.24
C LEU A 110 17.93 -14.46 37.96
N ALA A 111 18.84 -15.43 37.94
CA ALA A 111 19.62 -15.77 36.76
C ALA A 111 18.73 -16.25 35.60
N ASP A 112 17.74 -17.09 35.88
CA ASP A 112 16.75 -17.55 34.90
C ASP A 112 15.91 -16.37 34.37
N LEU A 113 15.55 -15.40 35.22
CA LEU A 113 14.84 -14.18 34.82
C LEU A 113 15.69 -13.29 33.92
N ILE A 114 16.97 -13.10 34.24
CA ILE A 114 17.92 -12.32 33.43
C ILE A 114 18.07 -12.97 32.06
N GLN A 115 18.15 -14.30 32.00
CA GLN A 115 18.24 -15.03 30.74
C GLN A 115 16.97 -14.87 29.90
N MET A 116 15.78 -15.06 30.48
CA MET A 116 14.51 -14.83 29.78
C MET A 116 14.36 -13.39 29.30
N LYS A 117 14.81 -12.41 30.11
CA LYS A 117 14.80 -11.00 29.73
C LYS A 117 15.66 -10.76 28.49
N LYS A 118 16.90 -11.26 28.49
CA LYS A 118 17.82 -11.14 27.34
C LYS A 118 17.23 -11.76 26.08
N GLU A 119 16.53 -12.87 26.22
CA GLU A 119 15.86 -13.54 25.11
C GLU A 119 14.68 -12.73 24.57
N PHE A 120 13.87 -12.13 25.44
CA PHE A 120 12.82 -11.20 25.03
C PHE A 120 13.37 -9.91 24.40
N GLU A 121 14.47 -9.36 24.91
CA GLU A 121 15.17 -8.22 24.27
C GLU A 121 15.57 -8.56 22.83
N GLY A 122 16.12 -9.76 22.61
CA GLY A 122 16.45 -10.26 21.28
C GLY A 122 15.23 -10.37 20.37
N GLN A 123 14.12 -10.92 20.87
CA GLN A 123 12.87 -11.02 20.11
C GLN A 123 12.29 -9.66 19.75
N VAL A 124 12.29 -8.69 20.68
CA VAL A 124 11.82 -7.33 20.43
C VAL A 124 12.67 -6.62 19.37
N LEU A 125 13.99 -6.79 19.39
CA LEU A 125 14.87 -6.25 18.36
C LEU A 125 14.58 -6.86 16.97
N ALA A 126 14.45 -8.18 16.88
CA ALA A 126 14.13 -8.87 15.64
C ALA A 126 12.76 -8.45 15.06
N LEU A 127 11.77 -8.27 15.94
CA LEU A 127 10.44 -7.78 15.54
C LEU A 127 10.50 -6.32 15.05
N ASN A 128 11.29 -5.47 15.71
CA ASN A 128 11.50 -4.09 15.26
C ASN A 128 12.14 -4.00 13.87
N GLU A 129 13.15 -4.83 13.59
CA GLU A 129 13.76 -4.92 12.26
C GLU A 129 12.75 -5.40 11.22
N SER A 130 11.96 -6.43 11.55
CA SER A 130 10.90 -6.94 10.67
C SER A 130 9.85 -5.86 10.37
N ILE A 131 9.44 -5.07 11.36
CA ILE A 131 8.51 -3.94 11.18
C ILE A 131 9.11 -2.88 10.25
N ARG A 132 10.38 -2.53 10.42
CA ARG A 132 11.04 -1.56 9.53
C ARG A 132 11.08 -2.06 8.09
N LYS A 133 11.43 -3.34 7.89
CA LYS A 133 11.44 -3.97 6.57
C LYS A 133 10.06 -4.00 5.92
N LEU A 134 9.04 -4.47 6.64
CA LEU A 134 7.66 -4.53 6.14
C LEU A 134 7.09 -3.16 5.80
N ASN A 135 7.39 -2.11 6.58
CA ASN A 135 6.98 -0.75 6.24
C ASN A 135 7.67 -0.24 4.97
N SER A 136 8.97 -0.49 4.83
CA SER A 136 9.71 -0.13 3.61
C SER A 136 9.16 -0.84 2.36
N GLU A 137 8.84 -2.13 2.48
CA GLU A 137 8.23 -2.90 1.39
C GLU A 137 6.83 -2.39 1.05
N LYS A 138 6.02 -2.06 2.07
CA LYS A 138 4.70 -1.46 1.88
C LYS A 138 4.79 -0.12 1.13
N ASP A 139 5.71 0.74 1.50
CA ASP A 139 5.88 2.05 0.85
C ASP A 139 6.33 1.88 -0.61
N ALA A 140 7.27 0.97 -0.87
CA ALA A 140 7.70 0.65 -2.23
C ALA A 140 6.56 0.05 -3.09
N LEU A 141 5.75 -0.84 -2.52
CA LEU A 141 4.59 -1.41 -3.19
C LEU A 141 3.53 -0.33 -3.50
N ASN A 142 3.25 0.57 -2.56
CA ASN A 142 2.31 1.68 -2.78
C ASN A 142 2.78 2.61 -3.90
N GLN A 143 4.07 2.94 -3.96
CA GLN A 143 4.64 3.73 -5.06
C GLN A 143 4.50 3.00 -6.40
N LYS A 144 4.77 1.70 -6.43
CA LYS A 144 4.61 0.87 -7.65
C LYS A 144 3.15 0.81 -8.11
N ILE A 145 2.21 0.67 -7.18
CA ILE A 145 0.77 0.69 -7.49
C ILE A 145 0.37 2.04 -8.09
N ALA A 146 0.79 3.16 -7.49
CA ALA A 146 0.49 4.49 -8.02
C ALA A 146 1.07 4.68 -9.44
N SER A 147 2.30 4.24 -9.68
CA SER A 147 2.93 4.29 -11.00
C SER A 147 2.17 3.45 -12.04
N LEU A 148 1.79 2.21 -11.69
CA LEU A 148 1.04 1.33 -12.59
C LEU A 148 -0.39 1.82 -12.86
N GLN A 149 -1.01 2.50 -11.89
CA GLN A 149 -2.32 3.15 -12.11
C GLN A 149 -2.21 4.31 -13.10
N GLU A 150 -1.15 5.11 -13.01
CA GLU A 150 -0.91 6.20 -13.95
C GLU A 150 -0.61 5.68 -15.36
N GLU A 151 0.26 4.67 -15.48
CA GLU A 151 0.56 4.02 -16.76
C GLU A 151 -0.70 3.40 -17.39
N ASN A 152 -1.55 2.72 -16.60
CA ASN A 152 -2.82 2.19 -17.10
C ASN A 152 -3.78 3.29 -17.58
N LYS A 153 -3.85 4.43 -16.89
CA LYS A 153 -4.68 5.57 -17.35
C LYS A 153 -4.16 6.12 -18.68
N GLN A 154 -2.85 6.26 -18.82
CA GLN A 154 -2.23 6.71 -20.07
C GLN A 154 -2.46 5.72 -21.20
N LEU A 155 -2.27 4.42 -20.96
CA LEU A 155 -2.55 3.37 -21.95
C LEU A 155 -4.03 3.33 -22.34
N ALA A 156 -4.95 3.46 -21.38
CA ALA A 156 -6.38 3.53 -21.66
C ALA A 156 -6.73 4.75 -22.53
N SER A 157 -6.19 5.92 -22.21
CA SER A 157 -6.37 7.13 -23.02
C SER A 157 -5.77 6.99 -24.42
N ASN A 158 -4.58 6.42 -24.54
CA ASN A 158 -3.94 6.15 -25.84
C ASN A 158 -4.76 5.15 -26.68
N LEU A 159 -5.30 4.10 -26.06
CA LEU A 159 -6.18 3.16 -26.74
C LEU A 159 -7.48 3.81 -27.20
N GLU A 160 -8.04 4.72 -26.39
CA GLU A 160 -9.21 5.49 -26.77
C GLU A 160 -8.91 6.37 -28.00
N ILE A 161 -7.79 7.08 -28.00
CA ILE A 161 -7.33 7.90 -29.14
C ILE A 161 -7.11 7.03 -30.38
N LEU A 162 -6.33 5.94 -30.27
CA LEU A 162 -6.05 5.03 -31.39
C LEU A 162 -7.33 4.42 -31.95
N SER A 163 -8.26 4.02 -31.07
CA SER A 163 -9.56 3.54 -31.50
C SER A 163 -10.29 4.63 -32.30
N SER A 164 -10.31 5.87 -31.82
CA SER A 164 -10.98 6.99 -32.50
C SER A 164 -10.39 7.38 -33.85
N MET A 165 -9.10 7.07 -34.09
CA MET A 165 -8.42 7.35 -35.36
C MET A 165 -8.60 6.25 -36.41
N THR A 166 -9.20 5.11 -36.06
CA THR A 166 -9.34 3.97 -36.99
C THR A 166 -10.67 4.04 -37.72
N ALA A 167 -10.76 4.96 -38.68
CA ALA A 167 -11.81 4.90 -39.69
C ALA A 167 -11.28 4.16 -40.92
N ASP A 168 -12.03 3.15 -41.35
CA ASP A 168 -11.68 2.24 -42.45
C ASP A 168 -12.61 2.41 -43.65
N ASN A 169 -12.21 1.93 -44.82
CA ASN A 169 -13.03 1.91 -46.03
C ASN A 169 -13.53 3.29 -46.48
N TYR A 170 -12.62 4.27 -46.54
CA TYR A 170 -12.91 5.56 -47.13
C TYR A 170 -13.24 5.41 -48.62
N LEU A 171 -14.42 5.89 -48.99
CA LEU A 171 -14.86 6.03 -50.37
C LEU A 171 -15.30 7.47 -50.57
N VAL A 172 -14.76 8.11 -51.61
CA VAL A 172 -15.15 9.47 -51.98
C VAL A 172 -15.62 9.50 -53.42
N GLU A 173 -16.84 9.98 -53.60
CA GLU A 173 -17.51 10.05 -54.89
C GLU A 173 -17.94 11.47 -55.19
N THR A 174 -17.88 11.83 -56.46
CA THR A 174 -18.32 13.14 -56.93
C THR A 174 -19.26 12.94 -58.10
N THR A 175 -20.48 13.46 -57.98
CA THR A 175 -21.55 13.17 -58.93
C THR A 175 -22.13 14.43 -59.55
N LYS A 176 -22.65 14.28 -60.78
CA LYS A 176 -23.48 15.26 -61.47
C LYS A 176 -24.89 14.71 -61.63
N LYS A 177 -25.88 15.60 -61.65
CA LYS A 177 -27.24 15.27 -62.06
C LYS A 177 -27.31 15.17 -63.58
N MET A 178 -27.98 14.14 -64.10
CA MET A 178 -28.19 14.00 -65.53
C MET A 178 -29.42 14.79 -65.98
N TRP A 179 -29.27 15.61 -67.02
CA TRP A 179 -30.37 16.46 -67.51
C TRP A 179 -31.61 15.65 -67.93
N LEU A 180 -31.38 14.48 -68.55
CA LEU A 180 -32.44 13.57 -69.01
C LEU A 180 -33.08 12.73 -67.88
N LYS A 181 -32.42 12.59 -66.74
CA LYS A 181 -32.87 11.80 -65.59
C LYS A 181 -32.40 12.49 -64.31
N PRO A 182 -33.17 13.45 -63.77
CA PRO A 182 -32.72 14.30 -62.65
C PRO A 182 -32.46 13.53 -61.35
N ASN A 183 -33.11 12.37 -61.17
CA ASN A 183 -32.89 11.46 -60.05
C ASN A 183 -31.72 10.49 -60.27
N PHE A 184 -31.08 10.53 -61.44
CA PHE A 184 -29.93 9.69 -61.76
C PHE A 184 -28.64 10.51 -61.65
N GLU A 185 -27.75 10.04 -60.79
CA GLU A 185 -26.46 10.64 -60.56
C GLU A 185 -25.37 9.86 -61.29
N LYS A 186 -24.44 10.59 -61.92
CA LYS A 186 -23.30 10.01 -62.62
C LYS A 186 -21.99 10.56 -62.07
N LEU A 187 -20.99 9.69 -61.89
CA LEU A 187 -19.65 10.08 -61.47
C LEU A 187 -19.06 11.13 -62.43
N THR A 188 -18.39 12.14 -61.87
CA THR A 188 -17.72 13.21 -62.62
C THR A 188 -16.53 13.74 -61.86
N VAL A 189 -15.39 13.92 -62.54
CA VAL A 189 -14.23 14.60 -61.96
C VAL A 189 -14.18 16.10 -62.29
N MET A 190 -15.11 16.58 -63.13
CA MET A 190 -15.12 17.97 -63.62
C MET A 190 -15.80 18.89 -62.60
N ALA A 191 -15.06 19.86 -62.06
CA ALA A 191 -15.50 20.76 -61.00
C ALA A 191 -16.81 21.48 -61.35
N LYS A 192 -16.89 22.11 -62.52
CA LYS A 192 -18.09 22.84 -62.95
C LYS A 192 -19.35 21.95 -63.09
N ARG A 193 -19.17 20.63 -63.19
CA ARG A 193 -20.26 19.64 -63.34
C ARG A 193 -20.60 18.95 -62.03
N THR A 194 -19.70 18.96 -61.04
CA THR A 194 -19.94 18.38 -59.72
C THR A 194 -21.10 19.10 -59.03
N LYS A 195 -22.09 18.33 -58.63
CA LYS A 195 -23.28 18.78 -57.90
C LYS A 195 -23.35 18.22 -56.50
N LYS A 196 -22.72 17.07 -56.26
CA LYS A 196 -22.66 16.43 -54.96
C LYS A 196 -21.31 15.77 -54.77
N ILE A 197 -20.75 15.90 -53.56
CA ILE A 197 -19.59 15.16 -53.09
C ILE A 197 -20.08 14.27 -51.95
N THR A 198 -19.83 12.98 -52.02
CA THR A 198 -20.21 12.01 -51.00
C THR A 198 -18.95 11.35 -50.46
N VAL A 199 -18.81 11.32 -49.14
CA VAL A 199 -17.72 10.63 -48.43
C VAL A 199 -18.36 9.58 -47.54
N SER A 200 -17.96 8.33 -47.69
CA SER A 200 -18.39 7.25 -46.81
C SER A 200 -17.21 6.53 -46.19
N PHE A 201 -17.30 6.19 -44.92
CA PHE A 201 -16.28 5.47 -44.18
C PHE A 201 -16.91 4.65 -43.06
N LYS A 202 -16.21 3.63 -42.56
CA LYS A 202 -16.63 2.80 -41.44
C LYS A 202 -15.87 3.21 -40.20
N VAL A 203 -16.59 3.39 -39.10
CA VAL A 203 -16.03 3.70 -37.78
C VAL A 203 -16.50 2.63 -36.80
N PRO A 204 -15.63 2.17 -35.89
CA PRO A 204 -16.07 1.33 -34.77
C PRO A 204 -17.19 2.02 -33.96
N GLU A 205 -18.18 1.25 -33.51
CA GLU A 205 -19.37 1.79 -32.83
C GLU A 205 -19.04 2.63 -31.57
N ASN A 206 -17.94 2.31 -30.89
CA ASN A 206 -17.50 2.97 -29.66
C ASN A 206 -16.96 4.41 -29.85
N ILE A 207 -17.04 4.98 -31.06
CA ILE A 207 -16.46 6.30 -31.40
C ILE A 207 -17.54 7.25 -31.95
N VAL A 208 -18.77 6.79 -32.20
CA VAL A 208 -19.77 7.65 -32.86
C VAL A 208 -20.54 8.45 -31.82
N GLU A 209 -19.96 9.55 -31.32
CA GLU A 209 -20.59 10.48 -30.38
C GLU A 209 -21.02 11.78 -31.07
N ASP A 210 -20.06 12.56 -31.60
CA ASP A 210 -20.30 13.89 -32.20
C ASP A 210 -19.56 14.06 -33.54
N ILE A 211 -20.05 13.41 -34.58
CA ILE A 211 -19.39 13.44 -35.89
C ILE A 211 -19.62 14.79 -36.57
N SER A 212 -18.54 15.45 -36.97
CA SER A 212 -18.57 16.68 -37.74
C SER A 212 -17.58 16.66 -38.91
N PHE A 213 -17.86 17.51 -39.90
CA PHE A 213 -17.13 17.56 -41.17
C PHE A 213 -16.79 18.99 -41.52
N LYS A 214 -15.56 19.18 -42.01
CA LYS A 214 -15.07 20.45 -42.50
C LYS A 214 -14.48 20.27 -43.89
N ILE A 215 -14.97 21.06 -44.84
CA ILE A 215 -14.52 21.00 -46.24
C ILE A 215 -13.72 22.26 -46.54
N ILE A 216 -12.44 22.09 -46.86
CA ILE A 216 -11.55 23.16 -47.32
C ILE A 216 -11.55 23.14 -48.85
N LYS A 217 -11.98 24.25 -49.45
CA LYS A 217 -12.01 24.45 -50.91
C LYS A 217 -10.62 24.84 -51.44
N PRO A 218 -10.39 24.74 -52.77
CA PRO A 218 -9.12 25.16 -53.38
C PRO A 218 -8.75 26.63 -53.16
N ASP A 219 -9.72 27.49 -52.84
CA ASP A 219 -9.51 28.90 -52.53
C ASP A 219 -9.31 29.18 -51.04
N GLY A 220 -9.17 28.13 -50.22
CA GLY A 220 -8.96 28.22 -48.77
C GLY A 220 -10.24 28.48 -47.97
N LYS A 221 -11.39 28.68 -48.61
CA LYS A 221 -12.66 28.87 -47.89
C LYS A 221 -13.16 27.54 -47.33
N THR A 222 -13.71 27.59 -46.13
CA THR A 222 -14.30 26.42 -45.47
C THR A 222 -15.81 26.34 -45.71
N ALA A 223 -16.35 25.12 -45.73
CA ALA A 223 -17.77 24.84 -45.71
C ALA A 223 -18.07 23.83 -44.60
N GLU A 224 -18.87 24.27 -43.63
CA GLU A 224 -19.24 23.52 -42.43
C GLU A 224 -20.74 23.67 -42.17
N GLY A 225 -21.40 22.62 -41.69
CA GLY A 225 -22.81 22.65 -41.31
C GLY A 225 -23.83 22.66 -42.45
N LYS A 226 -25.09 22.46 -42.07
CA LYS A 226 -26.23 22.24 -42.98
C LYS A 226 -26.49 23.44 -43.90
N ASP A 227 -26.29 24.66 -43.42
CA ASP A 227 -26.52 25.88 -44.19
C ASP A 227 -25.57 26.01 -45.39
N ASN A 228 -24.41 25.38 -45.30
CA ASN A 228 -23.42 25.32 -46.37
C ASN A 228 -23.60 24.09 -47.28
N GLY A 229 -24.64 23.28 -47.06
CA GLY A 229 -24.96 22.10 -47.86
C GLY A 229 -24.26 20.82 -47.39
N VAL A 230 -23.67 20.81 -46.18
CA VAL A 230 -23.07 19.61 -45.58
C VAL A 230 -24.12 18.90 -44.72
N ALA A 231 -24.39 17.64 -45.01
CA ALA A 231 -25.23 16.77 -44.23
C ALA A 231 -24.53 15.42 -44.04
N PHE A 232 -24.89 14.69 -42.98
CA PHE A 232 -24.40 13.32 -42.80
C PHE A 232 -25.52 12.42 -42.29
N ARG A 233 -25.34 11.11 -42.49
CA ARG A 233 -26.21 10.07 -41.97
C ARG A 233 -25.36 8.90 -41.47
N ILE A 234 -25.82 8.28 -40.40
CA ILE A 234 -25.25 7.04 -39.88
C ILE A 234 -26.10 5.90 -40.45
N LEU A 235 -25.45 4.99 -41.18
CA LEU A 235 -26.05 3.79 -41.73
C LEU A 235 -25.64 2.62 -40.83
N ASN A 236 -26.64 1.99 -40.23
CA ASN A 236 -26.46 0.68 -39.61
C ASN A 236 -26.43 -0.34 -40.75
N GLU A 237 -25.26 -0.91 -41.05
CA GLU A 237 -25.21 -2.12 -41.85
C GLU A 237 -25.83 -3.22 -40.97
N ASP A 238 -27.00 -3.76 -41.37
CA ASP A 238 -27.56 -4.95 -40.74
C ASP A 238 -26.50 -6.04 -40.70
N GLU A 239 -26.42 -6.75 -39.56
CA GLU A 239 -25.55 -7.90 -39.35
C GLU A 239 -25.77 -8.92 -40.47
N GLY A 240 -24.94 -8.84 -41.52
CA GLY A 240 -24.73 -9.96 -42.40
C GLY A 240 -24.20 -11.10 -41.54
N LEU A 241 -25.04 -12.12 -41.31
CA LEU A 241 -24.69 -13.34 -40.61
C LEU A 241 -23.34 -13.86 -41.13
N MET A 242 -22.29 -13.69 -40.34
CA MET A 242 -20.99 -14.30 -40.59
C MET A 242 -20.74 -15.36 -39.53
N ALA A 243 -20.51 -16.59 -40.00
CA ALA A 243 -20.13 -17.70 -39.13
C ALA A 243 -18.74 -17.43 -38.55
N ASN A 244 -18.67 -17.07 -37.28
CA ASN A 244 -17.41 -16.91 -36.56
C ASN A 244 -16.96 -18.27 -35.99
N ILE A 245 -15.74 -18.69 -36.33
CA ILE A 245 -15.14 -19.95 -35.86
C ILE A 245 -14.59 -19.81 -34.42
N ASN A 246 -14.33 -18.59 -33.93
CA ASN A 246 -13.81 -18.33 -32.58
C ASN A 246 -14.66 -17.24 -31.92
N GLY A 247 -15.53 -17.62 -30.98
CA GLY A 247 -16.58 -16.80 -30.34
C GLY A 247 -16.15 -15.53 -29.57
N GLY A 248 -15.34 -14.66 -30.16
CA GLY A 248 -15.15 -13.28 -29.73
C GLY A 248 -16.30 -12.39 -30.22
N ALA A 249 -16.65 -11.39 -29.41
CA ALA A 249 -17.64 -10.38 -29.75
C ALA A 249 -17.23 -9.64 -31.03
N ILE A 250 -18.11 -9.64 -32.03
CA ILE A 250 -17.89 -8.91 -33.28
C ILE A 250 -18.00 -7.41 -32.96
N LYS A 251 -16.94 -6.66 -33.22
CA LYS A 251 -16.99 -5.18 -33.17
C LYS A 251 -17.85 -4.71 -34.34
N VAL A 252 -19.09 -4.35 -34.07
CA VAL A 252 -19.99 -3.77 -35.07
C VAL A 252 -19.43 -2.41 -35.48
N SER A 253 -19.10 -2.24 -36.76
CA SER A 253 -18.67 -0.95 -37.33
C SER A 253 -19.87 -0.23 -37.91
N LYS A 254 -20.05 1.05 -37.62
CA LYS A 254 -21.08 1.90 -38.23
C LYS A 254 -20.54 2.54 -39.50
N LYS A 255 -21.34 2.57 -40.56
CA LYS A 255 -20.99 3.27 -41.80
C LYS A 255 -21.52 4.69 -41.73
N ILE A 256 -20.63 5.67 -41.81
CA ILE A 256 -21.00 7.09 -41.85
C ILE A 256 -20.92 7.55 -43.29
N GLU A 257 -21.96 8.26 -43.74
CA GLU A 257 -21.98 8.87 -45.06
C GLU A 257 -22.25 10.37 -44.94
N MET A 258 -21.26 11.17 -45.32
CA MET A 258 -21.37 12.61 -45.48
C MET A 258 -21.70 12.94 -46.93
N THR A 259 -22.60 13.91 -47.11
CA THR A 259 -22.98 14.49 -48.38
C THR A 259 -22.75 16.00 -48.35
N TYR A 260 -22.11 16.52 -49.38
CA TYR A 260 -21.93 17.95 -49.62
C TYR A 260 -22.58 18.36 -50.95
N GLU A 261 -23.64 19.16 -50.85
CA GLU A 261 -24.37 19.75 -51.98
C GLU A 261 -24.13 21.26 -52.04
N PRO A 262 -23.08 21.71 -52.76
CA PRO A 262 -22.77 23.13 -52.82
C PRO A 262 -23.84 23.94 -53.56
N LYS A 263 -24.19 25.09 -52.99
CA LYS A 263 -25.08 26.08 -53.62
C LYS A 263 -24.46 26.75 -54.85
N GLU A 264 -23.12 26.78 -54.94
CA GLU A 264 -22.37 27.43 -56.01
C GLU A 264 -21.60 26.43 -56.89
N LYS A 265 -21.22 26.87 -58.10
CA LYS A 265 -20.38 26.06 -58.99
C LYS A 265 -18.99 25.85 -58.39
N GLN A 266 -18.52 24.60 -58.41
CA GLN A 266 -17.20 24.24 -57.88
C GLN A 266 -16.07 24.70 -58.80
N LYS A 267 -14.94 25.06 -58.19
CA LYS A 267 -13.72 25.47 -58.89
C LYS A 267 -12.80 24.25 -59.06
N PRO A 268 -12.01 24.18 -60.15
CA PRO A 268 -10.95 23.19 -60.26
C PRO A 268 -9.95 23.33 -59.11
N GLY A 269 -9.47 22.20 -58.59
CA GLY A 269 -8.46 22.19 -57.53
C GLY A 269 -8.64 21.05 -56.53
N LEU A 270 -7.86 21.10 -55.45
CA LEU A 270 -7.87 20.13 -54.36
C LEU A 270 -8.88 20.55 -53.30
N TYR A 271 -9.79 19.64 -52.98
CA TYR A 271 -10.73 19.75 -51.88
C TYR A 271 -10.28 18.80 -50.78
N GLN A 272 -10.09 19.34 -49.59
CA GLN A 272 -9.71 18.58 -48.40
C GLN A 272 -10.92 18.48 -47.48
N ILE A 273 -11.27 17.25 -47.10
CA ILE A 273 -12.42 16.94 -46.26
C ILE A 273 -11.87 16.39 -44.96
N GLU A 274 -12.03 17.14 -43.89
CA GLU A 274 -11.58 16.79 -42.54
C GLU A 274 -12.75 16.26 -41.74
N MET A 275 -12.50 15.18 -41.00
CA MET A 275 -13.50 14.44 -40.23
C MET A 275 -13.14 14.49 -38.75
N TYR A 276 -14.11 14.80 -37.91
CA TYR A 276 -13.93 14.96 -36.47
C TYR A 276 -15.00 14.19 -35.70
N ASN A 277 -14.64 13.76 -34.50
CA ASN A 277 -15.55 13.27 -33.48
C ASN A 277 -15.38 14.13 -32.22
N GLY A 278 -16.32 15.05 -31.97
CA GLY A 278 -16.15 16.13 -31.00
C GLY A 278 -14.92 16.97 -31.36
N GLU A 279 -13.95 17.05 -30.44
CA GLU A 279 -12.67 17.74 -30.65
C GLU A 279 -11.58 16.85 -31.28
N LYS A 280 -11.83 15.53 -31.40
CA LYS A 280 -10.83 14.56 -31.88
C LYS A 280 -10.84 14.48 -33.40
N TYR A 281 -9.65 14.55 -34.02
CA TYR A 281 -9.47 14.39 -35.46
C TYR A 281 -9.46 12.90 -35.85
N ILE A 282 -10.37 12.51 -36.75
CA ILE A 282 -10.50 11.13 -37.25
C ILE A 282 -9.59 10.91 -38.46
N GLY A 283 -9.57 11.87 -39.39
CA GLY A 283 -8.82 11.73 -40.62
C GLY A 283 -9.17 12.76 -41.68
N THR A 284 -8.52 12.65 -42.84
CA THR A 284 -8.78 13.51 -44.00
C THR A 284 -8.90 12.72 -45.29
N CYS A 285 -9.79 13.19 -46.16
CA CYS A 285 -9.98 12.71 -47.51
C CYS A 285 -9.73 13.86 -48.50
N ASN A 286 -8.91 13.59 -49.52
CA ASN A 286 -8.55 14.56 -50.53
C ASN A 286 -9.19 14.22 -51.89
N VAL A 287 -9.86 15.19 -52.50
CA VAL A 287 -10.51 15.06 -53.80
C VAL A 287 -10.01 16.13 -54.75
N LYS A 288 -9.47 15.71 -55.91
CA LYS A 288 -9.04 16.65 -56.95
C LYS A 288 -10.10 16.76 -58.04
N LEU A 289 -10.68 17.94 -58.19
CA LEU A 289 -11.59 18.27 -59.29
C LEU A 289 -10.85 19.00 -60.41
N ARG A 290 -11.18 18.67 -61.67
CA ARG A 290 -10.60 19.24 -62.90
C ARG A 290 -11.51 20.30 -63.55
#